data_AF-A0A6P1D636-F1
#
_entry.id   AF-A0A6P1D636-F1
#
_cell.length_a   1.000
_cell.length_b   1.000
_cell.length_c   1.000
_cell.angle_alpha   90.00
_cell.angle_beta   90.00
_cell.angle_gamma   90.00
#
_symmetry.space_group_name_H-M   'P 1'
#
loop_
_entity.id
_entity.type
_entity.pdbx_description
1 polymer ?
#
loop_
_entity_poly.entity_id
_entity_poly.type
_entity_poly.pdbx_seq_one_letter_code
_entity_poly.pdbx_strand_id
1 'polypeptide(L)'
;MASTDASWPASENDRGRESTSTDRRSRRGGRSRAAAPSDETADSSDSGGTVEQAKDACLRLLAVRARSRAELAQRLAAKGYTAEVSEHALDRLAEVGLIDDAAFAQEWVQSRHTYSGKGRQALAQELHRKGVSKDDADSALSAVTADDEHDRATELVRRKLRTMPANLDRDKAIRRLVGMLARRGYNPSTAYTVVKAELDATGSEPFAPDDARPLD
;
A
#
# COMPACT_ATOMS: atom_id res chain seq x y z
N MET A 1 -20.80 -17.20 -10.04
CA MET A 1 -19.51 -17.69 -10.54
C MET A 1 -18.43 -16.67 -10.18
N ALA A 2 -17.32 -17.17 -9.62
CA ALA A 2 -16.04 -16.52 -9.31
C ALA A 2 -16.01 -15.37 -8.27
N SER A 3 -15.93 -15.79 -7.01
CA SER A 3 -15.29 -15.07 -5.89
C SER A 3 -13.78 -15.26 -5.99
N THR A 4 -12.96 -14.27 -5.64
CA THR A 4 -11.51 -14.49 -5.46
C THR A 4 -11.01 -13.71 -4.24
N ASP A 5 -11.09 -14.41 -3.11
CA ASP A 5 -10.38 -14.15 -1.88
C ASP A 5 -8.90 -14.49 -2.07
N ALA A 6 -8.01 -13.52 -1.84
CA ALA A 6 -6.58 -13.75 -1.75
C ALA A 6 -6.18 -13.71 -0.26
N SER A 7 -6.35 -14.84 0.40
CA SER A 7 -5.84 -15.10 1.75
C SER A 7 -4.52 -15.87 1.64
N TRP A 8 -3.46 -15.30 2.17
CA TRP A 8 -2.18 -15.97 2.41
C TRP A 8 -2.10 -16.34 3.89
N PRO A 9 -1.84 -17.61 4.24
CA PRO A 9 -1.27 -17.94 5.54
C PRO A 9 0.20 -18.33 5.43
N ALA A 10 0.83 -18.20 6.60
CA ALA A 10 2.25 -18.21 6.86
C ALA A 10 2.91 -19.58 6.78
N SER A 11 4.24 -19.48 6.78
CA SER A 11 5.26 -20.49 7.03
C SER A 11 4.90 -21.55 8.08
N GLU A 12 5.20 -22.81 7.76
CA GLU A 12 5.61 -23.77 8.79
C GLU A 12 6.66 -24.74 8.24
N ASN A 13 7.65 -24.98 9.10
CA ASN A 13 8.87 -25.74 8.90
C ASN A 13 8.52 -27.22 9.00
N ASP A 14 8.91 -28.06 8.03
CA ASP A 14 8.94 -29.51 8.23
C ASP A 14 10.31 -30.08 7.85
N ARG A 15 10.82 -30.87 8.78
CA ARG A 15 12.12 -31.53 8.75
C ARG A 15 11.89 -32.97 8.34
N GLY A 16 12.75 -33.46 7.46
CA GLY A 16 13.18 -34.85 7.51
C GLY A 16 12.96 -35.65 6.23
N ARG A 17 14.08 -36.04 5.63
CA ARG A 17 14.35 -37.35 5.02
C ARG A 17 15.87 -37.42 4.84
N GLU A 18 16.52 -38.35 5.56
CA GLU A 18 17.04 -39.63 5.02
C GLU A 18 18.30 -39.44 4.16
N SER A 19 19.31 -40.30 4.13
CA SER A 19 19.85 -41.36 4.98
C SER A 19 21.07 -41.88 4.18
N THR A 20 21.97 -42.60 4.85
CA THR A 20 22.98 -43.50 4.28
C THR A 20 24.17 -42.90 3.51
N SER A 21 25.38 -43.14 4.00
CA SER A 21 26.22 -44.23 3.47
C SER A 21 27.67 -44.00 3.90
N THR A 22 28.13 -44.90 4.76
CA THR A 22 29.50 -44.99 5.22
C THR A 22 30.21 -45.96 4.30
N ASP A 23 31.17 -45.50 3.49
CA ASP A 23 32.19 -46.40 2.93
C ASP A 23 33.57 -45.75 2.89
N ARG A 24 34.55 -46.63 3.02
CA ARG A 24 35.90 -46.46 3.53
C ARG A 24 36.91 -46.34 2.38
N ARG A 25 38.15 -46.05 2.80
CA ARG A 25 39.45 -46.30 2.12
C ARG A 25 39.79 -45.30 1.00
N SER A 26 41.04 -44.97 0.72
CA SER A 26 42.33 -45.07 1.41
C SER A 26 43.37 -44.38 0.51
N ARG A 27 44.37 -43.74 1.12
CA ARG A 27 45.78 -43.72 0.70
C ARG A 27 46.18 -43.05 -0.65
N ARG A 28 47.05 -42.02 -0.51
CA ARG A 28 48.46 -41.94 -0.98
C ARG A 28 48.80 -40.89 -2.05
N GLY A 29 49.88 -40.14 -1.76
CA GLY A 29 50.70 -39.33 -2.68
C GLY A 29 50.38 -37.83 -2.58
N GLY A 30 51.24 -36.89 -2.20
CA GLY A 30 52.70 -36.86 -2.15
C GLY A 30 53.27 -36.14 -3.38
N ARG A 31 53.38 -34.79 -3.34
CA ARG A 31 54.52 -33.99 -3.86
C ARG A 31 54.24 -32.49 -3.84
N SER A 32 55.20 -31.75 -3.29
CA SER A 32 55.38 -30.30 -3.37
C SER A 32 55.58 -29.82 -4.81
N ARG A 33 55.13 -28.59 -5.13
CA ARG A 33 55.99 -27.51 -5.66
C ARG A 33 55.23 -26.22 -5.94
N ALA A 34 55.98 -25.13 -5.72
CA ALA A 34 55.93 -23.82 -6.35
C ALA A 34 54.89 -22.81 -5.83
N ALA A 35 55.44 -21.86 -5.08
CA ALA A 35 54.90 -20.54 -4.85
C ALA A 35 55.08 -19.64 -6.10
N ALA A 36 54.22 -18.61 -6.14
CA ALA A 36 54.22 -17.38 -6.93
C ALA A 36 53.35 -17.33 -8.21
N PRO A 37 52.80 -16.17 -8.59
CA PRO A 37 52.51 -14.95 -7.81
C PRO A 37 51.00 -14.75 -7.60
N SER A 38 50.67 -14.00 -6.55
CA SER A 38 49.33 -13.48 -6.28
C SER A 38 48.87 -12.56 -7.41
N ASP A 39 47.90 -13.03 -8.18
CA ASP A 39 47.05 -12.16 -8.98
C ASP A 39 46.14 -11.41 -8.00
N GLU A 40 46.62 -10.28 -7.48
CA GLU A 40 45.85 -9.33 -6.66
C GLU A 40 44.85 -8.56 -7.54
N THR A 41 43.98 -9.32 -8.20
CA THR A 41 42.66 -8.87 -8.64
C THR A 41 41.62 -9.86 -8.12
N ALA A 42 41.74 -10.22 -6.84
CA ALA A 42 40.61 -10.74 -6.09
C ALA A 42 39.62 -9.58 -5.88
N ASP A 43 38.76 -9.44 -6.89
CA ASP A 43 37.46 -8.78 -6.89
C ASP A 43 36.88 -8.65 -5.48
N SER A 44 36.97 -7.45 -4.90
CA SER A 44 36.35 -7.11 -3.62
C SER A 44 34.85 -6.83 -3.77
N SER A 45 34.15 -7.55 -4.65
CA SER A 45 32.72 -7.41 -4.92
C SER A 45 31.82 -8.14 -3.92
N ASP A 46 32.37 -8.70 -2.86
CA ASP A 46 31.65 -9.55 -1.90
C ASP A 46 31.27 -8.71 -0.67
N SER A 47 30.07 -8.10 -0.61
CA SER A 47 28.91 -8.76 0.00
C SER A 47 27.60 -7.96 -0.14
N GLY A 48 27.51 -7.02 -1.10
CA GLY A 48 26.44 -6.01 -1.12
C GLY A 48 25.89 -5.55 -2.46
N GLY A 49 26.33 -6.14 -3.58
CA GLY A 49 25.98 -5.70 -4.95
C GLY A 49 26.58 -4.35 -5.33
N THR A 50 26.43 -3.94 -6.60
CA THR A 50 26.90 -2.62 -7.09
C THR A 50 25.75 -1.60 -7.20
N VAL A 51 26.10 -0.31 -7.24
CA VAL A 51 25.15 0.80 -7.41
C VAL A 51 24.39 0.67 -8.73
N GLU A 52 25.08 0.27 -9.81
CA GLU A 52 24.48 0.04 -11.13
C GLU A 52 23.44 -1.08 -11.09
N GLN A 53 23.77 -2.20 -10.43
CA GLN A 53 22.83 -3.32 -10.27
C GLN A 53 21.60 -2.93 -9.45
N ALA A 54 21.79 -2.14 -8.38
CA ALA A 54 20.70 -1.62 -7.56
C ALA A 54 19.81 -0.65 -8.36
N LYS A 55 20.41 0.26 -9.15
CA LYS A 55 19.66 1.15 -10.04
C LYS A 55 18.83 0.37 -11.05
N ASP A 56 19.42 -0.61 -11.73
CA ASP A 56 18.71 -1.45 -12.68
C ASP A 56 17.55 -2.21 -12.03
N ALA A 57 17.73 -2.67 -10.79
CA ALA A 57 16.67 -3.29 -10.02
C ALA A 57 15.54 -2.30 -9.71
N CYS A 58 15.84 -1.06 -9.33
CA CYS A 58 14.84 0.00 -9.13
C CYS A 58 14.14 0.39 -10.43
N LEU A 59 14.85 0.53 -11.54
CA LEU A 59 14.28 0.88 -12.84
C LEU A 59 13.25 -0.16 -13.30
N ARG A 60 13.55 -1.45 -13.14
CA ARG A 60 12.57 -2.53 -13.41
C ARG A 60 11.32 -2.42 -12.55
N LEU A 61 11.47 -1.97 -11.30
CA LEU A 61 10.35 -1.81 -10.37
C LEU A 61 9.51 -0.57 -10.67
N LEU A 62 10.14 0.52 -11.10
CA LEU A 62 9.53 1.79 -11.48
C LEU A 62 8.82 1.70 -12.83
N ALA A 63 9.34 0.91 -13.77
CA ALA A 63 8.71 0.65 -15.07
C ALA A 63 7.32 0.01 -14.96
N VAL A 64 7.03 -0.68 -13.85
CA VAL A 64 5.71 -1.28 -13.60
C VAL A 64 4.73 -0.29 -12.97
N ARG A 65 5.19 0.50 -12.00
CA ARG A 65 4.40 1.55 -11.32
C ARG A 65 5.32 2.49 -10.54
N ALA A 66 4.82 3.69 -10.26
CA ALA A 66 5.41 4.60 -9.27
C ALA A 66 5.58 3.91 -7.90
N ARG A 67 6.68 4.26 -7.21
CA ARG A 67 7.07 3.73 -5.90
C ARG A 67 7.72 4.82 -5.08
N SER A 68 7.51 4.80 -3.78
CA SER A 68 8.26 5.67 -2.88
C SER A 68 9.72 5.20 -2.75
N ARG A 69 10.59 6.12 -2.34
CA ARG A 69 11.99 5.83 -2.01
C ARG A 69 12.09 4.69 -0.99
N ALA A 70 11.27 4.73 0.05
CA ALA A 70 11.28 3.69 1.09
C ALA A 70 10.81 2.32 0.59
N GLU A 71 9.84 2.25 -0.33
CA GLU A 71 9.45 0.98 -0.97
C GLU A 71 10.63 0.38 -1.76
N LEU A 72 11.41 1.23 -2.44
CA LEU A 72 12.58 0.81 -3.21
C LEU A 72 13.73 0.37 -2.28
N ALA A 73 14.02 1.12 -1.22
CA ALA A 73 15.02 0.75 -0.21
C ALA A 73 14.72 -0.62 0.40
N GLN A 74 13.47 -0.88 0.81
CA GLN A 74 13.05 -2.18 1.33
C GLN A 74 13.23 -3.31 0.31
N ARG A 75 12.96 -3.03 -0.98
CA ARG A 75 13.14 -4.00 -2.07
C ARG A 75 14.60 -4.31 -2.34
N LEU A 76 15.49 -3.33 -2.23
CA LEU A 76 16.93 -3.51 -2.38
C LEU A 76 17.50 -4.29 -1.20
N ALA A 77 17.14 -3.94 0.03
CA ALA A 77 17.54 -4.69 1.22
C ALA A 77 17.10 -6.16 1.15
N ALA A 78 15.86 -6.43 0.73
CA ALA A 78 15.35 -7.79 0.54
C ALA A 78 16.10 -8.60 -0.55
N LYS A 79 16.82 -7.93 -1.45
CA LYS A 79 17.68 -8.54 -2.47
C LYS A 79 19.14 -8.68 -2.05
N GLY A 80 19.49 -8.24 -0.84
CA GLY A 80 20.85 -8.32 -0.31
C GLY A 80 21.76 -7.16 -0.68
N TYR A 81 21.23 -6.04 -1.19
CA TYR A 81 22.05 -4.84 -1.39
C TYR A 81 22.37 -4.18 -0.05
N THR A 82 23.60 -3.68 0.12
CA THR A 82 23.97 -2.93 1.32
C THR A 82 23.23 -1.59 1.40
N ALA A 83 23.13 -1.03 2.60
CA ALA A 83 22.52 0.27 2.81
C ALA A 83 23.23 1.37 2.00
N GLU A 84 24.55 1.41 2.01
CA GLU A 84 25.36 2.39 1.27
C GLU A 84 25.09 2.33 -0.25
N VAL A 85 25.14 1.12 -0.84
CA VAL A 85 24.84 0.91 -2.27
C VAL A 85 23.41 1.33 -2.61
N SER A 86 22.47 1.01 -1.72
CA SER A 86 21.06 1.37 -1.88
C SER A 86 20.85 2.88 -1.84
N GLU A 87 21.42 3.58 -0.85
CA GLU A 87 21.31 5.03 -0.71
C GLU A 87 21.89 5.74 -1.93
N HIS A 88 23.11 5.38 -2.37
CA HIS A 88 23.71 5.96 -3.58
C HIS A 88 22.88 5.73 -4.85
N ALA A 89 22.30 4.53 -5.01
CA ALA A 89 21.43 4.24 -6.13
C ALA A 89 20.14 5.08 -6.10
N LEU A 90 19.51 5.19 -4.92
CA LEU A 90 18.28 5.94 -4.73
C LEU A 90 18.50 7.45 -4.88
N ASP A 91 19.60 7.99 -4.35
CA ASP A 91 19.99 9.39 -4.53
C ASP A 91 20.15 9.72 -6.00
N ARG A 92 20.91 8.89 -6.74
CA ARG A 92 21.12 9.15 -8.15
C ARG A 92 19.84 9.10 -8.97
N LEU A 93 18.88 8.25 -8.59
CA LEU A 93 17.56 8.18 -9.23
C LEU A 93 16.66 9.36 -8.83
N ALA A 94 16.76 9.86 -7.60
CA ALA A 94 16.05 11.05 -7.16
C ALA A 94 16.58 12.32 -7.84
N GLU A 95 17.91 12.46 -7.96
CA GLU A 95 18.57 13.58 -8.64
C GLU A 95 18.11 13.76 -10.09
N VAL A 96 17.82 12.66 -10.79
CA VAL A 96 17.33 12.68 -12.18
C VAL A 96 15.80 12.66 -12.27
N GLY A 97 15.08 12.77 -11.15
CA GLY A 97 13.62 12.85 -11.09
C GLY A 97 12.88 11.53 -11.34
N LEU A 98 13.56 10.38 -11.26
CA LEU A 98 12.91 9.07 -11.38
C LEU A 98 12.30 8.58 -10.06
N ILE A 99 12.79 9.11 -8.94
CA ILE A 99 12.17 8.95 -7.61
C ILE A 99 11.74 10.33 -7.15
N ASP A 100 10.45 10.48 -6.89
CA ASP A 100 9.86 11.70 -6.36
C ASP A 100 8.74 11.30 -5.41
N ASP A 101 9.01 11.39 -4.10
CA ASP A 101 8.05 11.02 -3.06
C ASP A 101 6.89 12.02 -2.96
N ALA A 102 7.09 13.28 -3.35
CA ALA A 102 6.04 14.29 -3.39
C ALA A 102 5.04 13.99 -4.53
N ALA A 103 5.55 13.72 -5.72
CA ALA A 103 4.71 13.31 -6.86
C ALA A 103 3.99 11.98 -6.58
N PHE A 104 4.70 11.01 -5.99
CA PHE A 104 4.11 9.75 -5.55
C PHE A 104 2.97 9.98 -4.56
N ALA A 105 3.15 10.86 -3.57
CA ALA A 105 2.13 11.17 -2.57
C ALA A 105 0.88 11.79 -3.20
N GLN A 106 1.04 12.73 -4.13
CA GLN A 106 -0.07 13.35 -4.85
C GLN A 106 -0.88 12.33 -5.65
N GLU A 107 -0.22 11.49 -6.44
CA GLU A 107 -0.89 10.44 -7.22
C GLU A 107 -1.60 9.43 -6.30
N TRP A 108 -0.97 9.07 -5.19
CA TRP A 108 -1.54 8.16 -4.20
C TRP A 108 -2.83 8.72 -3.59
N VAL A 109 -2.80 9.97 -3.13
CA VAL A 109 -3.96 10.67 -2.56
C VAL A 109 -5.09 10.75 -3.57
N GLN A 110 -4.81 11.23 -4.79
CA GLN A 110 -5.81 11.39 -5.84
C GLN A 110 -6.50 10.06 -6.19
N SER A 111 -5.71 9.00 -6.39
CA SER A 111 -6.22 7.67 -6.74
C SER A 111 -7.09 7.09 -5.62
N ARG A 112 -6.64 7.18 -4.36
CA ARG A 112 -7.35 6.59 -3.22
C ARG A 112 -8.58 7.39 -2.82
N HIS A 113 -8.56 8.70 -2.95
CA HIS A 113 -9.74 9.54 -2.72
C HIS A 113 -10.84 9.19 -3.75
N THR A 114 -10.48 9.18 -5.03
CA THR A 114 -11.39 8.92 -6.15
C THR A 114 -11.96 7.50 -6.11
N TYR A 115 -11.11 6.49 -6.19
CA TYR A 115 -11.54 5.10 -6.42
C TYR A 115 -11.80 4.33 -5.14
N SER A 116 -11.07 4.66 -4.07
CA SER A 116 -11.20 3.96 -2.79
C SER A 116 -12.09 4.68 -1.80
N GLY A 117 -12.44 5.97 -1.95
CA GLY A 117 -13.26 6.70 -0.97
C GLY A 117 -12.63 6.74 0.43
N LYS A 118 -11.29 6.79 0.50
CA LYS A 118 -10.54 6.96 1.75
C LYS A 118 -10.57 8.44 2.17
N GLY A 119 -10.79 8.69 3.45
CA GLY A 119 -10.65 10.02 4.05
C GLY A 119 -9.20 10.35 4.40
N ARG A 120 -8.92 11.62 4.66
CA ARG A 120 -7.56 12.18 4.85
C ARG A 120 -6.74 11.45 5.91
N GLN A 121 -7.35 11.03 7.04
CA GLN A 121 -6.61 10.37 8.10
C GLN A 121 -6.10 8.99 7.69
N ALA A 122 -6.89 8.23 6.93
CA ALA A 122 -6.45 6.93 6.43
C ALA A 122 -5.38 7.09 5.34
N LEU A 123 -5.48 8.12 4.50
CA LEU A 123 -4.48 8.44 3.48
C LEU A 123 -3.14 8.82 4.13
N ALA A 124 -3.16 9.65 5.17
CA ALA A 124 -1.96 10.01 5.94
C ALA A 124 -1.25 8.76 6.50
N GLN A 125 -2.00 7.83 7.10
CA GLN A 125 -1.44 6.58 7.62
C GLN A 125 -0.93 5.65 6.51
N GLU A 126 -1.56 5.67 5.33
CA GLU A 126 -1.08 4.91 4.16
C GLU A 126 0.25 5.49 3.65
N LEU A 127 0.35 6.81 3.47
CA LEU A 127 1.58 7.49 3.05
C LEU A 127 2.73 7.30 4.05
N HIS A 128 2.44 7.42 5.35
CA HIS A 128 3.44 7.18 6.38
C HIS A 128 3.98 5.75 6.35
N ARG A 129 3.11 4.74 6.16
CA ARG A 129 3.55 3.33 5.96
C ARG A 129 4.33 3.12 4.66
N LYS A 130 4.15 4.00 3.67
CA LYS A 130 4.95 4.04 2.44
C LYS A 130 6.27 4.78 2.63
N GLY A 131 6.56 5.29 3.82
CA GLY A 131 7.79 6.01 4.13
C GLY A 131 7.88 7.39 3.47
N VAL A 132 6.75 7.95 3.04
CA VAL A 132 6.67 9.33 2.55
C VAL A 132 6.88 10.28 3.74
N SER A 133 7.65 11.35 3.51
CA SER A 133 7.91 12.37 4.53
C SER A 133 6.59 13.02 5.01
N LYS A 134 6.60 13.55 6.23
CA LYS A 134 5.41 14.24 6.75
C LYS A 134 5.06 15.45 5.88
N ASP A 135 6.06 16.22 5.45
CA ASP A 135 5.85 17.44 4.68
C ASP A 135 5.25 17.14 3.30
N ASP A 136 5.75 16.12 2.60
CA ASP A 136 5.19 15.69 1.31
C ASP A 136 3.78 15.13 1.47
N ALA A 137 3.54 14.36 2.53
CA ALA A 137 2.22 13.83 2.83
C ALA A 137 1.22 14.93 3.15
N ASP A 138 1.57 15.89 4.01
CA ASP A 138 0.72 17.02 4.39
C ASP A 138 0.42 17.90 3.16
N SER A 139 1.42 18.15 2.32
CA SER A 139 1.27 18.85 1.04
C SER A 139 0.29 18.13 0.10
N ALA A 140 0.48 16.83 -0.14
CA ALA A 140 -0.41 16.05 -0.99
C ALA A 140 -1.85 15.98 -0.44
N LEU A 141 -2.00 15.84 0.88
CA LEU A 141 -3.31 15.80 1.54
C LEU A 141 -4.01 17.16 1.50
N SER A 142 -3.28 18.27 1.44
CA SER A 142 -3.85 19.62 1.36
C SER A 142 -4.68 19.84 0.08
N ALA A 143 -4.38 19.09 -0.98
CA ALA A 143 -5.16 19.10 -2.22
C ALA A 143 -6.59 18.53 -2.06
N VAL A 144 -6.84 17.74 -1.00
CA VAL A 144 -8.19 17.27 -0.66
C VAL A 144 -8.83 18.26 0.30
N THR A 145 -9.79 19.04 -0.20
CA THR A 145 -10.48 20.05 0.59
C THR A 145 -11.48 19.42 1.57
N ALA A 146 -11.95 20.20 2.53
CA ALA A 146 -13.00 19.76 3.45
C ALA A 146 -14.32 19.46 2.70
N ASP A 147 -14.60 20.22 1.64
CA ASP A 147 -15.79 20.04 0.80
C ASP A 147 -15.68 18.74 -0.01
N ASP A 148 -14.50 18.44 -0.58
CA ASP A 148 -14.26 17.16 -1.26
C ASP A 148 -14.50 15.96 -0.32
N GLU A 149 -13.99 16.03 0.92
CA GLU A 149 -14.24 14.98 1.92
C GLU A 149 -15.72 14.87 2.27
N HIS A 150 -16.42 16.00 2.39
CA HIS A 150 -17.84 16.03 2.70
C HIS A 150 -18.66 15.38 1.58
N ASP A 151 -18.44 15.79 0.33
CA ASP A 151 -19.15 15.27 -0.83
C ASP A 151 -18.89 13.78 -1.02
N ARG A 152 -17.63 13.36 -0.84
CA ARG A 152 -17.27 11.94 -0.95
C ARG A 152 -17.91 11.11 0.15
N ALA A 153 -17.93 11.61 1.39
CA ALA A 153 -18.62 10.95 2.50
C ALA A 153 -20.13 10.83 2.22
N THR A 154 -20.75 11.89 1.71
CA THR A 154 -22.17 11.93 1.33
C THR A 154 -22.50 10.85 0.30
N GLU A 155 -21.70 10.74 -0.76
CA GLU A 155 -21.89 9.70 -1.79
C GLU A 155 -21.79 8.29 -1.20
N LEU A 156 -20.80 8.04 -0.32
CA LEU A 156 -20.63 6.75 0.34
C LEU A 156 -21.82 6.40 1.25
N VAL A 157 -22.35 7.39 1.98
CA VAL A 157 -23.52 7.22 2.85
C VAL A 157 -24.76 6.93 2.03
N ARG A 158 -25.06 7.74 1.00
CA ARG A 158 -26.19 7.50 0.07
C ARG A 158 -26.15 6.11 -0.54
N ARG A 159 -24.99 5.71 -1.05
CA ARG A 159 -24.78 4.38 -1.62
C ARG A 159 -25.06 3.29 -0.58
N LYS A 160 -24.64 3.49 0.67
CA LYS A 160 -24.86 2.51 1.72
C LYS A 160 -26.31 2.43 2.16
N LEU A 161 -26.99 3.58 2.28
CA LEU A 161 -28.40 3.68 2.64
C LEU A 161 -29.30 2.88 1.69
N ARG A 162 -29.02 2.92 0.38
CA ARG A 162 -29.73 2.10 -0.64
C ARG A 162 -29.70 0.59 -0.40
N THR A 163 -28.77 0.10 0.44
CA THR A 163 -28.61 -1.32 0.78
C THR A 163 -29.06 -1.65 2.20
N MET A 164 -29.48 -0.65 2.99
CA MET A 164 -29.91 -0.86 4.36
C MET A 164 -31.41 -1.20 4.44
N PRO A 165 -31.85 -1.96 5.47
CA PRO A 165 -33.27 -2.18 5.70
C PRO A 165 -34.00 -0.86 5.98
N ALA A 166 -35.16 -0.67 5.34
CA ALA A 166 -35.97 0.55 5.48
C ALA A 166 -36.50 0.77 6.92
N ASN A 167 -36.67 -0.30 7.69
CA ASN A 167 -37.17 -0.26 9.07
C ASN A 167 -36.05 -0.26 10.12
N LEU A 168 -34.80 0.00 9.73
CA LEU A 168 -33.69 0.03 10.67
C LEU A 168 -33.83 1.22 11.61
N ASP A 169 -33.73 0.95 12.91
CA ASP A 169 -33.67 1.98 13.95
C ASP A 169 -32.61 3.05 13.64
N ARG A 170 -32.99 4.32 13.82
CA ARG A 170 -32.17 5.48 13.42
C ARG A 170 -30.83 5.51 14.14
N ASP A 171 -30.80 5.22 15.44
CA ASP A 171 -29.56 5.20 16.21
C ASP A 171 -28.64 4.03 15.82
N LYS A 172 -29.21 2.88 15.45
CA LYS A 172 -28.45 1.79 14.82
C LYS A 172 -27.88 2.19 13.46
N ALA A 173 -28.65 2.88 12.63
CA ALA A 173 -28.21 3.37 11.32
C ALA A 173 -27.03 4.36 11.46
N ILE A 174 -27.15 5.34 12.37
CA ILE A 174 -26.09 6.32 12.67
C ILE A 174 -24.81 5.59 13.06
N ARG A 175 -24.86 4.71 14.07
CA ARG A 175 -23.67 3.99 14.55
C ARG A 175 -22.99 3.18 13.43
N ARG A 176 -23.79 2.53 12.58
CA ARG A 176 -23.28 1.72 11.47
C ARG A 176 -22.61 2.56 10.39
N LEU A 177 -23.21 3.69 10.01
CA LEU A 177 -22.69 4.57 8.96
C LEU A 177 -21.49 5.38 9.45
N VAL A 178 -21.55 5.97 10.65
CA VAL A 178 -20.40 6.67 11.25
C VAL A 178 -19.23 5.72 11.45
N GLY A 179 -19.47 4.51 11.97
CA GLY A 179 -18.41 3.50 12.10
C GLY A 179 -17.82 3.06 10.75
N MET A 180 -18.62 3.04 9.68
CA MET A 180 -18.14 2.76 8.33
C MET A 180 -17.21 3.87 7.81
N LEU A 181 -17.59 5.14 7.97
CA LEU A 181 -16.75 6.28 7.60
C LEU A 181 -15.48 6.37 8.47
N ALA A 182 -15.58 6.09 9.77
CA ALA A 182 -14.42 6.08 10.67
C ALA A 182 -13.35 5.07 10.24
N ARG A 183 -13.75 3.83 9.88
CA ARG A 183 -12.82 2.82 9.32
C ARG A 183 -12.23 3.24 7.96
N ARG A 184 -12.84 4.20 7.30
CA ARG A 184 -12.36 4.80 6.05
C ARG A 184 -11.48 6.03 6.28
N GLY A 185 -11.33 6.51 7.52
CA GLY A 185 -10.46 7.60 7.90
C GLY A 185 -11.07 8.99 7.76
N TYR A 186 -12.41 9.10 7.74
CA TYR A 186 -13.07 10.41 7.79
C TYR A 186 -13.05 10.96 9.22
N ASN A 187 -12.94 12.28 9.33
CA ASN A 187 -13.02 12.96 10.62
C ASN A 187 -14.37 12.64 11.31
N PRO A 188 -14.38 12.33 12.63
CA PRO A 188 -15.61 12.04 13.37
C PRO A 188 -16.71 13.10 13.24
N SER A 189 -16.36 14.39 13.21
CA SER A 189 -17.35 15.48 13.10
C SER A 189 -18.00 15.50 11.72
N THR A 190 -17.21 15.41 10.65
CA THR A 190 -17.69 15.31 9.26
C THR A 190 -18.57 14.07 9.09
N ALA A 191 -18.10 12.91 9.57
CA ALA A 191 -18.83 11.65 9.46
C ALA A 191 -20.20 11.72 10.15
N TYR A 192 -20.28 12.26 11.37
CA TYR A 192 -21.55 12.41 12.07
C TYR A 192 -22.49 13.39 11.36
N THR A 193 -21.95 14.53 10.91
CA THR A 193 -22.73 15.58 10.23
C THR A 193 -23.37 15.08 8.94
N VAL A 194 -22.58 14.44 8.08
CA VAL A 194 -23.05 13.86 6.82
C VAL A 194 -24.11 12.80 7.07
N VAL A 195 -23.85 11.88 8.00
CA VAL A 195 -24.79 10.78 8.29
C VAL A 195 -26.12 11.31 8.83
N LYS A 196 -26.08 12.30 9.72
CA LYS A 196 -27.29 12.91 10.25
C LYS A 196 -28.10 13.59 9.14
N ALA A 197 -27.45 14.40 8.31
CA ALA A 197 -28.10 15.10 7.19
C ALA A 197 -28.77 14.14 6.21
N GLU A 198 -28.10 13.06 5.82
CA GLU A 198 -28.65 12.09 4.85
C GLU A 198 -29.80 11.25 5.43
N LEU A 199 -29.77 10.93 6.73
CA LEU A 199 -30.90 10.27 7.39
C LEU A 199 -32.11 11.19 7.53
N ASP A 200 -31.89 12.47 7.81
CA ASP A 200 -32.98 13.46 7.90
C ASP A 200 -33.62 13.71 6.52
N ALA A 201 -32.82 13.73 5.46
CA ALA A 201 -33.31 13.82 4.08
C ALA A 201 -34.15 12.59 3.68
N THR A 202 -33.71 11.38 4.04
CA THR A 202 -34.45 10.14 3.75
C THR A 202 -35.76 10.05 4.55
N GLY A 203 -35.80 10.62 5.77
CA GLY A 203 -37.01 10.68 6.60
C GLY A 203 -37.99 11.78 6.19
N SER A 204 -37.58 12.71 5.32
CA SER A 204 -38.37 13.88 4.89
C SER A 204 -38.90 13.79 3.47
N GLU A 205 -38.73 12.67 2.74
CA GLU A 205 -39.43 12.51 1.47
C GLU A 205 -40.95 12.38 1.72
N PRO A 206 -41.78 13.34 1.24
CA PRO A 206 -43.22 13.12 1.25
C PRO A 206 -43.51 11.94 0.34
N PHE A 207 -44.02 10.86 0.92
CA PHE A 207 -44.75 9.83 0.19
C PHE A 207 -45.89 10.54 -0.55
N ALA A 208 -45.67 10.91 -1.81
CA ALA A 208 -46.75 11.29 -2.70
C ALA A 208 -47.43 9.97 -3.11
N PRO A 209 -48.66 9.69 -2.65
CA PRO A 209 -49.38 8.55 -3.18
C PRO A 209 -49.64 8.81 -4.67
N ASP A 210 -48.96 8.04 -5.52
CA ASP A 210 -49.30 7.91 -6.93
C ASP A 210 -50.57 7.08 -7.03
N ASP A 211 -51.73 7.71 -6.77
CA ASP A 211 -53.03 7.16 -7.13
C ASP A 211 -54.05 8.28 -7.28
N ALA A 212 -54.06 8.89 -8.45
CA ALA A 212 -55.23 9.54 -9.00
C ALA A 212 -55.27 9.32 -10.52
N ARG A 213 -55.65 8.10 -10.93
CA ARG A 213 -56.34 7.92 -12.21
C ARG A 213 -57.84 7.77 -11.92
N PRO A 214 -58.69 8.71 -12.35
CA PRO A 214 -60.11 8.43 -12.43
C PRO A 214 -60.32 7.40 -13.54
N LEU A 215 -60.95 6.28 -13.21
CA LEU A 215 -61.59 5.44 -14.22
C LEU A 215 -62.98 6.05 -14.46
N ASP A 216 -63.13 6.65 -15.64
CA ASP A 216 -64.44 6.94 -16.24
C ASP A 216 -65.19 5.64 -16.58
#